data_AF-A0A7X7QER2-F1
#
_entry.id   AF-A0A7X7QER2-F1
#
_cell.length_a   1.000
_cell.length_b   1.000
_cell.length_c   1.000
_cell.angle_alpha   90.00
_cell.angle_beta   90.00
_cell.angle_gamma   90.00
#
_symmetry.space_group_name_H-M   'P 1'
#
loop_
_entity.id
_entity.type
_entity.pdbx_description
1 polymer ?
#
loop_
_entity_poly.entity_id
_entity_poly.type
_entity_poly.pdbx_seq_one_letter_code
_entity_poly.pdbx_strand_id
1 'polypeptide(L)'
;ESPYSYLMTRRIERAMALLRRGDLSVTDVCFEVGFSSLGTFSTRFSELVGIPPSVYRADSTHVTGELLPCLAKQATRPVRNREALPAGRR
;
A
#
# COMPACT_ATOMS: atom_id res chain seq x y z
N GLU A 1 11.32 -5.29 16.11
CA GLU A 1 11.20 -4.66 14.77
C GLU A 1 11.86 -3.29 14.81
N SER A 2 12.69 -2.94 13.83
CA SER A 2 13.30 -1.59 13.80
C SER A 2 12.24 -0.56 13.34
N PRO A 3 12.32 0.70 13.76
CA PRO A 3 11.38 1.75 13.29
C PRO A 3 11.28 1.84 11.76
N TYR A 4 12.38 1.55 11.06
CA TYR A 4 12.43 1.51 9.60
C TYR A 4 11.60 0.37 9.00
N SER A 5 11.71 -0.83 9.58
CA SER A 5 10.94 -2.01 9.16
C SER A 5 9.43 -1.77 9.28
N TYR A 6 8.99 -1.17 10.39
CA TYR A 6 7.58 -0.85 10.59
C TYR A 6 7.06 0.12 9.53
N LEU A 7 7.78 1.23 9.30
CA LEU A 7 7.38 2.20 8.29
C LEU A 7 7.38 1.60 6.88
N MET A 8 8.33 0.71 6.56
CA MET A 8 8.36 0.03 5.28
C MET A 8 7.12 -0.85 5.09
N THR A 9 6.78 -1.67 6.09
CA THR A 9 5.57 -2.51 6.06
C THR A 9 4.32 -1.65 5.87
N ARG A 10 4.17 -0.56 6.64
CA ARG A 10 3.02 0.35 6.50
C ARG A 10 2.93 1.01 5.12
N ARG A 11 4.06 1.34 4.48
CA ARG A 11 4.09 1.88 3.11
C ARG A 11 3.60 0.85 2.09
N ILE A 12 4.05 -0.39 2.20
CA ILE A 12 3.63 -1.49 1.31
C ILE A 12 2.14 -1.83 1.51
N GLU A 13 1.65 -1.84 2.75
CA GLU A 13 0.21 -1.98 3.03
C GLU A 13 -0.64 -0.91 2.33
N ARG A 14 -0.19 0.35 2.41
CA ARG A 14 -0.86 1.46 1.72
C ARG A 14 -0.81 1.28 0.20
N ALA A 15 0.33 0.85 -0.34
CA ALA A 15 0.48 0.59 -1.77
C ALA A 15 -0.50 -0.49 -2.25
N MET A 16 -0.63 -1.60 -1.52
CA MET A 16 -1.59 -2.66 -1.82
C MET A 16 -3.04 -2.15 -1.86
N ALA A 17 -3.42 -1.27 -0.94
CA ALA A 17 -4.77 -0.68 -0.93
C ALA A 17 -5.02 0.19 -2.17
N LEU A 18 -4.03 1.01 -2.57
CA LEU A 18 -4.13 1.87 -3.75
C LEU A 18 -4.15 1.07 -5.05
N LEU A 19 -3.33 0.03 -5.18
CA LEU A 19 -3.31 -0.83 -6.36
C LEU A 19 -4.62 -1.61 -6.53
N ARG A 20 -5.20 -2.11 -5.43
CA ARG A 20 -6.52 -2.77 -5.44
C ARG A 20 -7.66 -1.86 -5.87
N ARG A 21 -7.57 -0.56 -5.54
CA ARG A 21 -8.55 0.43 -5.96
C ARG A 21 -8.52 0.66 -7.48
N GLY A 22 -7.37 0.47 -8.12
CA GLY A 22 -7.22 0.55 -9.59
C GLY A 22 -7.13 1.97 -10.18
N ASP A 23 -7.42 2.99 -9.38
CA ASP A 23 -7.50 4.40 -9.82
C ASP A 23 -6.15 5.07 -10.12
N LEU A 24 -5.05 4.46 -9.67
CA LEU A 24 -3.69 4.98 -9.88
C LEU A 24 -2.85 3.98 -10.69
N SER A 25 -1.88 4.50 -11.45
CA SER A 25 -0.85 3.67 -12.07
C SER A 25 0.13 3.17 -11.00
N VAL A 26 0.88 2.11 -11.32
CA VAL A 26 1.94 1.60 -10.43
C VAL A 26 2.97 2.68 -10.09
N THR A 27 3.29 3.53 -11.08
CA THR A 27 4.22 4.66 -10.93
C THR A 27 3.67 5.72 -9.97
N ASP A 28 2.39 6.07 -10.09
CA ASP A 28 1.78 7.05 -9.19
C ASP A 28 1.73 6.52 -7.75
N VAL A 29 1.38 5.25 -7.57
CA VAL A 29 1.37 4.59 -6.25
C VAL A 29 2.76 4.61 -5.61
N CYS A 30 3.82 4.36 -6.38
CA CYS A 30 5.20 4.40 -5.90
C CYS A 30 5.54 5.75 -5.23
N PHE A 31 5.22 6.86 -5.90
CA PHE A 31 5.49 8.20 -5.36
C PHE A 31 4.52 8.58 -4.23
N GLU A 32 3.24 8.20 -4.34
CA GLU A 32 2.21 8.46 -3.31
C GLU A 32 2.54 7.83 -1.95
N VAL A 33 3.20 6.66 -1.94
CA VAL A 33 3.63 5.99 -0.70
C VAL A 33 5.06 6.36 -0.27
N GLY A 34 5.71 7.28 -0.97
CA GLY A 34 6.95 7.92 -0.56
C GLY A 34 8.23 7.18 -0.95
N PHE A 35 8.22 6.39 -2.02
CA PHE A 35 9.45 5.91 -2.66
C PHE A 35 9.96 6.96 -3.66
N SER A 36 11.29 7.08 -3.75
CA SER A 36 11.94 7.99 -4.69
C SER A 36 12.15 7.37 -6.08
N SER A 37 12.00 6.06 -6.22
CA SER A 37 12.16 5.36 -7.50
C SER A 37 11.26 4.13 -7.63
N LEU A 38 10.82 3.87 -8.87
CA LEU A 38 10.00 2.72 -9.20
C LEU A 38 10.74 1.39 -8.98
N GLY A 39 12.05 1.35 -9.26
CA GLY A 39 12.87 0.16 -9.06
C GLY A 39 12.93 -0.26 -7.59
N THR A 40 13.24 0.67 -6.69
CA THR A 40 13.29 0.40 -5.24
C THR A 40 11.93 -0.04 -4.72
N PHE A 41 10.86 0.63 -5.16
CA PHE A 41 9.49 0.24 -4.81
C PHE A 41 9.16 -1.18 -5.28
N SER A 42 9.39 -1.49 -6.55
CA SER A 42 9.05 -2.78 -7.14
C SER A 42 9.74 -3.95 -6.45
N THR A 43 11.04 -3.82 -6.14
CA THR A 43 11.80 -4.82 -5.39
C THR A 43 11.22 -5.03 -3.99
N ARG A 44 11.05 -3.95 -3.21
CA ARG A 44 10.52 -4.07 -1.83
C ARG A 44 9.10 -4.58 -1.78
N PHE A 45 8.25 -4.17 -2.72
CA PHE A 45 6.90 -4.68 -2.85
C PHE A 45 6.92 -6.18 -3.12
N SER A 46 7.69 -6.63 -4.10
CA SER A 46 7.76 -8.06 -4.46
C SER A 46 8.35 -8.91 -3.33
N GLU A 47 9.36 -8.41 -2.61
CA GLU A 47 9.93 -9.10 -1.44
C GLU A 47 8.90 -9.32 -0.32
N LEU A 48 8.00 -8.36 -0.10
CA LEU A 48 7.02 -8.41 0.99
C LEU A 48 5.68 -9.02 0.60
N VAL A 49 5.27 -8.89 -0.67
CA VAL A 49 3.95 -9.35 -1.17
C VAL A 49 4.06 -10.66 -1.96
N GLY A 50 5.25 -10.99 -2.46
CA GLY A 50 5.53 -12.22 -3.23
C GLY A 50 5.27 -12.11 -4.73
N ILE A 51 4.61 -11.04 -5.21
CA ILE A 51 4.36 -10.80 -6.63
C ILE A 51 4.63 -9.33 -7.02
N PRO A 52 4.96 -9.04 -8.29
CA PRO A 52 5.19 -7.67 -8.76
C PRO A 52 3.94 -6.79 -8.64
N PRO A 53 4.10 -5.47 -8.40
CA PRO A 53 2.97 -4.56 -8.20
C PRO A 53 2.08 -4.40 -9.45
N SER A 54 2.63 -4.59 -10.65
CA SER A 54 1.86 -4.60 -11.91
C SER A 54 0.91 -5.80 -11.99
N VAL A 55 1.38 -6.98 -11.60
CA VAL A 55 0.58 -8.21 -11.54
C VAL A 55 -0.49 -8.07 -10.46
N TYR A 56 -0.10 -7.62 -9.27
CA TYR A 56 -1.03 -7.38 -8.16
C TYR A 56 -2.19 -6.43 -8.52
N ARG A 57 -1.90 -5.38 -9.31
CA ARG A 57 -2.93 -4.46 -9.83
C ARG A 57 -3.84 -5.13 -10.86
N ALA A 58 -3.30 -5.95 -11.76
CA ALA A 58 -4.10 -6.65 -12.76
C ALA A 58 -5.09 -7.64 -12.11
N ASP A 59 -4.62 -8.44 -11.15
CA ASP A 59 -5.46 -9.44 -10.46
C ASP A 59 -6.62 -8.80 -9.70
N SER A 60 -6.38 -7.65 -9.07
CA SER A 60 -7.40 -6.93 -8.31
C SER A 60 -8.47 -6.25 -9.17
N THR A 61 -8.14 -5.88 -10.42
CA THR A 61 -9.16 -5.40 -11.36
C THR A 61 -10.15 -6.50 -11.77
N HIS A 62 -9.72 -7.76 -11.80
CA HIS A 62 -10.62 -8.90 -12.08
C HIS A 62 -11.55 -9.20 -10.90
N VAL A 63 -11.05 -9.13 -9.65
CA VAL A 63 -11.86 -9.40 -8.44
C VAL A 63 -12.97 -8.35 -8.24
N THR A 64 -12.76 -7.11 -8.69
CA THR A 64 -13.74 -6.02 -8.55
C THR A 64 -14.76 -5.98 -9.70
N GLY A 65 -14.52 -6.72 -10.79
CA GLY A 65 -15.43 -6.80 -11.94
C GLY A 65 -16.64 -7.70 -11.71
N GLU A 66 -16.55 -8.68 -10.80
CA GLU A 66 -17.63 -9.65 -10.54
C GLU A 66 -18.43 -9.39 -9.25
N LEU A 67 -18.02 -8.42 -8.43
CA LEU A 67 -18.73 -8.01 -7.21
C LEU A 67 -19.06 -6.50 -7.25
N LEU A 68 -20.35 -6.20 -7.17
CA LEU A 68 -20.99 -4.89 -7.37
C LEU A 68 -20.23 -3.69 -6.75
N PRO A 69 -20.10 -2.56 -7.49
CA PRO A 69 -19.33 -1.37 -7.08
C PRO A 69 -19.91 -0.57 -5.89
N CYS A 70 -20.99 -1.01 -5.24
CA CYS A 70 -21.58 -0.34 -4.09
C CYS A 70 -20.95 -0.75 -2.74
N LEU A 71 -20.27 -1.90 -2.66
CA LEU A 71 -19.67 -2.42 -1.41
C LEU A 71 -18.24 -1.89 -1.16
N ALA A 72 -17.55 -1.41 -2.20
CA ALA A 72 -16.17 -0.92 -2.09
C ALA A 72 -16.01 0.34 -1.22
N LYS A 73 -17.10 1.07 -0.93
CA LYS A 73 -17.05 2.35 -0.22
C LYS A 73 -16.97 2.23 1.31
N GLN A 74 -17.09 1.03 1.90
CA GLN A 74 -17.10 0.86 3.36
C GLN A 74 -15.79 0.31 3.98
N ALA A 75 -14.86 -0.24 3.18
CA ALA A 75 -13.71 -1.00 3.74
C ALA A 75 -12.38 -0.24 3.85
N THR A 76 -12.24 0.94 3.23
CA THR A 76 -10.96 1.67 3.12
C THR A 76 -10.79 2.80 4.14
N ARG A 77 -11.51 2.79 5.28
CA ARG A 77 -11.28 3.78 6.34
C ARG A 77 -9.78 3.78 6.68
N PRO A 78 -9.07 4.91 6.50
CA PRO A 78 -7.67 4.99 6.87
C PRO A 78 -7.60 4.73 8.37
N VAL A 79 -6.85 3.71 8.78
CA VAL A 79 -6.51 3.50 10.18
C VAL A 79 -5.77 4.77 10.61
N ARG A 80 -6.49 5.64 11.32
CA ARG A 80 -5.94 6.85 11.92
C ARG A 80 -4.86 6.40 12.89
N ASN A 81 -3.60 6.64 12.53
CA ASN A 81 -2.47 6.39 13.40
C ASN A 81 -2.60 7.35 14.60
N ARG A 82 -3.29 6.90 15.66
CA ARG A 82 -3.25 7.56 16.96
C ARG A 82 -1.85 7.34 17.53
N GLU A 83 -1.04 8.37 17.34
CA GLU A 83 -0.12 8.89 18.36
C GLU A 83 0.90 7.89 18.93
N ALA A 84 2.10 7.86 18.35
CA ALA A 84 3.29 7.62 19.16
C ALA A 84 3.59 8.93 19.91
N LEU A 85 3.17 9.01 21.18
CA LEU A 85 3.69 10.05 22.08
C LEU A 85 5.21 9.85 22.22
N PRO A 86 6.04 10.90 22.11
CA PRO A 86 7.45 10.78 22.42
C PRO A 86 7.59 10.58 23.94
N ALA A 87 8.07 9.41 24.35
CA ALA A 87 8.44 9.13 25.73
C ALA A 87 9.54 10.11 26.16
N GLY A 88 9.21 10.92 27.16
CA GLY A 88 10.06 11.96 27.72
C GLY A 88 11.31 11.40 28.38
N ARG A 89 12.42 12.04 28.03
CA ARG A 89 13.73 12.16 28.68
C ARG A 89 13.67 12.08 30.22
N ARG A 90 14.49 11.22 30.83
CA ARG A 90 15.24 11.47 32.06
C ARG A 90 16.58 10.77 31.99
#